data_AF-A0A951A0T8-F1
#
_entry.id   AF-A0A951A0T8-F1
#
_cell.length_a   1.000
_cell.length_b   1.000
_cell.length_c   1.000
_cell.angle_alpha   90.00
_cell.angle_beta   90.00
_cell.angle_gamma   90.00
#
_symmetry.space_group_name_H-M   'P 1'
#
loop_
_entity.id
_entity.type
_entity.pdbx_description
1 polymer ?
#
loop_
_entity_poly.entity_id
_entity_poly.type
_entity_poly.pdbx_seq_one_letter_code
_entity_poly.pdbx_strand_id
1 'polypeptide(L)'
;MNLRVETHTRRLIDEAAAILGKTRTEFMIESARRQAIDVLLEQRLFVLDSDRYDAFLGALDNPPAPGPKLRSLLRRAPSWRK
;
A
#
# COMPACT_ATOMS: atom_id res chain seq x y z
N MET A 1 3.47 -14.98 18.30
CA MET A 1 3.16 -15.40 16.91
C MET A 1 3.81 -16.75 16.67
N ASN A 2 3.04 -17.74 16.21
CA ASN A 2 3.59 -19.03 15.78
C ASN A 2 3.61 -19.04 14.25
N LEU A 3 4.82 -19.06 13.66
CA LEU A 3 5.03 -19.10 12.22
C LEU A 3 5.73 -20.41 11.88
N ARG A 4 5.17 -21.14 10.91
CA ARG A 4 5.84 -22.31 10.33
C ARG A 4 6.74 -21.82 9.21
N VAL A 5 8.03 -22.09 9.34
CA VAL A 5 9.07 -21.60 8.42
C VAL A 5 10.00 -22.77 8.11
N GLU A 6 10.39 -22.90 6.85
CA GLU A 6 11.37 -23.90 6.44
C GLU A 6 12.73 -23.69 7.14
N THR A 7 13.45 -24.78 7.38
CA THR A 7 14.72 -24.75 8.13
C THR A 7 15.78 -23.88 7.45
N HIS A 8 15.78 -23.79 6.12
CA HIS A 8 16.72 -22.93 5.39
C HIS A 8 16.42 -21.44 5.62
N THR A 9 15.16 -21.03 5.42
CA THR A 9 14.70 -19.66 5.67
C THR A 9 14.92 -19.23 7.12
N ARG A 10 14.68 -20.13 8.08
CA ARG A 10 14.97 -19.86 9.49
C ARG A 10 16.46 -19.57 9.74
N ARG A 11 17.36 -20.34 9.15
CA ARG A 11 18.81 -20.11 9.26
C ARG A 11 19.23 -18.77 8.67
N LEU A 12 18.70 -18.43 7.51
CA LEU A 12 18.94 -17.12 6.87
C LEU A 12 18.52 -15.96 7.78
N ILE A 13 17.34 -16.05 8.40
CA ILE A 13 16.83 -15.04 9.34
C ILE A 13 17.73 -14.95 10.58
N ASP A 14 18.18 -16.08 11.11
CA ASP A 14 19.07 -16.13 12.28
C ASP A 14 20.41 -15.44 12.01
N GLU A 15 21.01 -15.69 10.85
CA GLU A 15 22.25 -15.07 10.43
C GLU A 15 22.10 -13.55 10.27
N ALA A 16 21.04 -13.10 9.59
CA ALA A 16 20.75 -11.68 9.43
C ALA A 16 20.50 -10.97 10.79
N ALA A 17 19.78 -11.63 11.70
CA ALA A 17 19.56 -11.10 13.04
C ALA A 17 20.88 -11.01 13.83
N ALA A 18 21.74 -12.02 13.74
CA ALA A 18 23.04 -12.06 14.41
C ALA A 18 23.98 -10.94 13.91
N ILE A 19 24.05 -10.70 12.59
CA ILE A 19 24.85 -9.61 12.00
C ILE A 19 24.43 -8.24 12.58
N LEU A 20 23.13 -8.05 12.83
CA LEU A 20 22.58 -6.82 13.36
C LEU A 20 22.55 -6.77 14.90
N GLY A 21 23.03 -7.81 15.60
CA GLY A 21 23.01 -7.89 17.05
C GLY A 21 21.59 -7.96 17.65
N LYS A 22 20.62 -8.47 16.89
CA LYS A 22 19.20 -8.55 17.28
C LYS A 22 18.77 -9.97 17.54
N THR A 23 17.71 -10.14 18.33
CA THR A 23 17.02 -11.43 18.40
C THR A 23 16.27 -11.71 17.10
N ARG A 24 16.05 -13.00 16.79
CA ARG A 24 15.22 -13.42 15.64
C ARG A 24 13.86 -12.71 15.63
N THR A 25 13.22 -12.61 16.79
CA THR A 25 11.88 -12.01 16.91
C THR A 25 11.90 -10.51 16.61
N GLU A 26 12.88 -9.76 17.12
CA GLU A 26 13.03 -8.34 16.82
C GLU A 26 13.27 -8.10 15.34
N PHE A 27 14.18 -8.87 14.73
CA PHE A 27 14.46 -8.79 13.29
C PHE A 27 13.20 -9.05 12.46
N MET A 28 12.44 -10.08 12.81
CA MET A 28 11.21 -10.45 12.10
C MET A 28 10.11 -9.39 12.22
N ILE A 29 9.89 -8.85 13.43
CA ILE A 29 8.87 -7.82 13.66
C ILE A 29 9.23 -6.53 12.90
N GLU A 30 10.48 -6.11 12.97
CA GLU A 30 10.93 -4.89 12.30
C GLU A 30 10.87 -5.02 10.78
N SER A 31 11.32 -6.15 10.24
CA SER A 31 11.25 -6.44 8.80
C SER A 31 9.81 -6.49 8.31
N ALA A 32 8.92 -7.18 9.04
CA ALA A 32 7.50 -7.25 8.70
C ALA A 32 6.84 -5.86 8.77
N ARG A 33 7.20 -5.04 9.75
CA ARG A 33 6.68 -3.66 9.88
C ARG A 33 7.11 -2.80 8.70
N ARG A 34 8.39 -2.82 8.32
CA ARG A 34 8.90 -2.05 7.16
C ARG A 34 8.16 -2.47 5.89
N GLN A 35 8.09 -3.77 5.61
CA GLN A 35 7.37 -4.26 4.44
C GLN A 35 5.87 -3.90 4.46
N ALA A 36 5.21 -3.97 5.62
CA ALA A 36 3.81 -3.57 5.73
C ALA A 36 3.61 -2.09 5.44
N ILE A 37 4.53 -1.22 5.89
CA ILE A 37 4.50 0.21 5.59
C ILE A 37 4.68 0.43 4.07
N ASP A 38 5.68 -0.21 3.47
CA ASP A 38 5.97 -0.07 2.04
C ASP A 38 4.77 -0.49 1.18
N VAL A 39 4.16 -1.64 1.49
CA VAL A 39 2.95 -2.13 0.79
C VAL A 39 1.76 -1.17 0.96
N LEU A 40 1.57 -0.61 2.16
CA LEU A 40 0.50 0.36 2.41
C LEU A 40 0.75 1.71 1.70
N LEU A 41 2.02 2.09 1.51
CA LEU A 41 2.40 3.31 0.80
C LEU A 41 2.34 3.12 -0.72
N GLU A 42 2.66 1.94 -1.25
CA GLU A 42 2.50 1.61 -2.68
C GLU A 42 1.06 1.81 -3.16
N GLN A 43 0.05 1.61 -2.30
CA GLN A 43 -1.34 1.90 -2.63
C GLN A 43 -1.68 3.40 -2.75
N ARG A 44 -0.79 4.30 -2.31
CA ARG A 44 -1.02 5.75 -2.27
C ARG A 44 -0.16 6.54 -3.25
N LEU A 45 0.88 5.93 -3.80
CA LEU A 45 1.79 6.59 -4.73
C LEU A 45 1.45 6.23 -6.18
N PHE A 46 0.90 7.19 -6.91
CA PHE A 46 0.68 7.07 -8.36
C PHE A 46 1.86 7.71 -9.09
N VAL A 47 2.73 6.88 -9.66
CA VAL A 47 3.82 7.36 -10.51
C VAL A 47 3.26 7.61 -11.91
N LEU A 48 3.34 8.85 -12.38
CA LEU A 48 2.90 9.28 -13.70
C LEU A 48 4.11 9.67 -14.54
N ASP A 49 4.09 9.31 -15.83
CA ASP A 49 4.95 9.94 -16.82
C ASP A 49 4.52 11.40 -17.06
N SER A 50 5.33 12.18 -17.79
CA SER A 50 5.07 13.61 -18.05
C SER A 50 3.69 13.85 -18.65
N ASP A 51 3.31 13.05 -19.64
CA ASP A 51 2.07 13.26 -20.39
C ASP A 51 0.84 13.01 -19.51
N ARG A 52 0.89 11.96 -18.68
CA ARG A 52 -0.15 11.66 -17.68
C ARG A 52 -0.18 12.70 -16.57
N TYR A 53 0.96 13.24 -16.17
CA TYR A 53 1.04 14.31 -15.17
C TYR A 53 0.38 15.59 -15.67
N ASP A 54 0.67 16.01 -16.91
CA ASP A 54 0.07 17.18 -17.53
C ASP A 54 -1.44 17.02 -17.72
N ALA A 55 -1.88 15.83 -18.16
CA ALA A 55 -3.31 15.51 -18.28
C ALA A 55 -4.02 15.53 -16.91
N PHE A 56 -3.35 15.05 -15.85
CA PHE A 56 -3.88 15.09 -14.49
C PHE A 56 -4.02 16.52 -13.97
N LEU A 57 -2.99 17.37 -14.16
CA LEU A 57 -3.06 18.79 -13.81
C LEU A 57 -4.17 19.51 -14.58
N GLY A 58 -4.27 19.30 -15.89
CA GLY A 58 -5.34 19.90 -16.69
C GLY A 58 -6.74 19.51 -16.23
N ALA A 59 -6.93 18.28 -15.76
CA ALA A 59 -8.20 17.83 -15.19
C ALA A 59 -8.50 18.43 -13.80
N LEU A 60 -7.47 18.82 -13.03
CA LEU A 60 -7.64 19.52 -11.75
C LEU A 60 -7.96 21.00 -11.96
N ASP A 61 -7.26 21.65 -12.89
CA ASP A 61 -7.45 23.07 -13.19
C ASP A 61 -8.78 23.34 -13.90
N ASN A 62 -9.24 22.40 -14.72
CA ASN A 62 -10.53 22.48 -15.41
C ASN A 62 -11.37 21.21 -15.18
N PRO A 63 -11.96 21.04 -13.99
CA PRO A 63 -12.72 19.85 -13.66
C PRO A 63 -13.94 19.71 -14.57
N PRO A 64 -14.13 18.56 -15.25
CA PRO A 64 -15.26 18.39 -16.15
C PRO A 64 -16.59 18.37 -15.36
N ALA A 65 -17.64 18.90 -15.97
CA ALA A 65 -18.96 18.85 -15.38
C ALA A 65 -19.40 17.39 -15.14
N PRO A 66 -20.05 17.09 -14.00
CA PRO A 66 -20.37 15.72 -13.64
C PRO A 66 -21.34 15.12 -14.66
N GLY A 67 -20.96 14.03 -15.31
CA GLY A 67 -21.79 13.37 -16.33
C GLY A 67 -23.12 12.81 -15.78
N PRO A 68 -24.07 12.41 -16.67
CA PRO A 68 -25.39 11.91 -16.27
C PRO A 68 -25.33 10.72 -15.29
N LYS A 69 -24.38 9.80 -15.50
CA LYS A 69 -24.15 8.63 -14.63
C LYS A 69 -23.65 9.03 -13.24
N LEU A 70 -22.69 9.95 -13.15
CA LEU A 70 -22.16 10.43 -11.88
C LEU A 70 -23.25 11.14 -11.07
N ARG A 71 -24.07 11.98 -11.73
CA ARG A 71 -25.22 12.62 -11.09
C ARG A 71 -26.26 11.61 -10.58
N SER A 72 -26.49 10.53 -11.31
CA SER A 72 -27.38 9.45 -10.87
C SER A 72 -26.83 8.71 -9.66
N LEU A 73 -25.52 8.39 -9.66
CA LEU A 73 -24.84 7.73 -8.53
C LEU A 73 -24.92 8.55 -7.24
N LEU A 74 -24.64 9.86 -7.31
CA LEU A 74 -24.66 10.74 -6.13
C LEU A 74 -26.06 10.93 -5.53
N ARG A 75 -27.13 10.73 -6.31
CA ARG A 75 -28.52 10.77 -5.82
C ARG A 75 -28.99 9.46 -5.19
N ARG A 76 -28.24 8.36 -5.37
CA ARG A 76 -28.63 7.06 -4.85
C ARG A 76 -28.35 7.00 -3.35
N ALA A 77 -29.35 6.60 -2.56
CA ALA A 77 -29.13 6.33 -1.14
C ALA A 77 -28.07 5.21 -0.98
N PRO A 78 -27.04 5.41 -0.14
CA PRO A 78 -26.01 4.40 0.07
C PRO A 78 -26.61 3.11 0.67
N SER A 79 -26.18 1.96 0.17
CA SER A 79 -26.76 0.66 0.50
C SER A 79 -26.53 0.20 1.95
N TRP A 80 -25.64 0.86 2.68
CA TRP A 80 -25.31 0.57 4.08
C TRP A 80 -26.06 1.45 5.09
N ARG A 81 -27.03 2.27 4.65
CA ARG A 81 -27.94 3.05 5.51
C ARG A 81 -29.24 2.31 5.84
N LYS A 82 -29.17 0.99 6.03
CA LYS A 82 -30.29 0.19 6.55
C LYS A 82 -30.02 -0.21 7.99
#